data_AF-H1DEA4-F1
#
_entry.id   AF-H1DEA4-F1
#
_cell.length_a   1.000
_cell.length_b   1.000
_cell.length_c   1.000
_cell.angle_alpha   90.00
_cell.angle_beta   90.00
_cell.angle_gamma   90.00
#
_symmetry.space_group_name_H-M   'P 1'
#
loop_
_entity.id
_entity.type
_entity.pdbx_description
1 polymer ?
#
loop_
_entity_poly.entity_id
_entity_poly.type
_entity_poly.pdbx_seq_one_letter_code
_entity_poly.pdbx_strand_id
1 'polypeptide(L)'
;MAKKKKKQQGHYCRICGCYKANEKFSGKGHAQHICKSCMSAIRNGKNQEDILREPLHVSRETMPFKKLDKEEKAVLKAFVSEVTTGFWQENRQIPFAESFSELKKYIIGTFDEECGILLKDDAELKNYFQTHTITTINKLLKEEISENQD
;
A
#
# COMPACT_ATOMS: atom_id res chain seq x y z
N MET A 1 -18.59 -1.80 -52.66
CA MET A 1 -18.19 -0.52 -52.02
C MET A 1 -17.59 -0.82 -50.65
N ALA A 2 -16.41 -0.27 -50.36
CA ALA A 2 -15.53 -0.68 -49.27
C ALA A 2 -16.13 -0.47 -47.86
N LYS A 3 -16.01 -1.47 -46.98
CA LYS A 3 -16.36 -1.38 -45.56
C LYS A 3 -15.55 -0.25 -44.92
N LYS A 4 -16.22 0.83 -44.52
CA LYS A 4 -15.62 2.00 -43.84
C LYS A 4 -15.05 1.54 -42.49
N LYS A 5 -13.74 1.29 -42.42
CA LYS A 5 -13.04 0.95 -41.17
C LYS A 5 -13.32 2.07 -40.16
N LYS A 6 -14.00 1.78 -39.05
CA LYS A 6 -14.15 2.72 -37.93
C LYS A 6 -12.74 3.04 -37.44
N LYS A 7 -12.27 4.28 -37.65
CA LYS A 7 -11.02 4.76 -37.07
C LYS A 7 -11.16 4.61 -35.56
N GLN A 8 -10.33 3.77 -34.94
CA GLN A 8 -10.24 3.72 -33.49
C GLN A 8 -9.85 5.13 -33.03
N GLN A 9 -10.74 5.80 -32.29
CA GLN A 9 -10.52 7.16 -31.83
C GLN A 9 -9.63 7.09 -30.59
N GLY A 10 -8.32 7.27 -30.77
CA GLY A 10 -7.37 7.33 -29.67
C GLY A 10 -5.96 6.90 -30.05
N HIS A 11 -5.02 7.22 -29.18
CA HIS A 11 -3.62 6.84 -29.28
C HIS A 11 -3.24 5.90 -28.11
N TYR A 12 -2.33 4.97 -28.39
CA TYR A 12 -1.78 4.07 -27.39
C TYR A 12 -0.69 4.76 -26.57
N CYS A 13 -0.74 4.60 -25.25
CA CYS A 13 0.30 5.07 -24.35
C CYS A 13 1.24 3.91 -23.96
N ARG A 14 2.54 4.02 -24.29
CA ARG A 14 3.54 2.99 -23.96
C ARG A 14 3.91 2.91 -22.48
N ILE A 15 3.56 3.93 -21.69
CA ILE A 15 3.94 4.01 -20.27
C ILE A 15 2.88 3.38 -19.37
N CYS A 16 1.59 3.58 -19.65
CA CYS A 16 0.51 2.96 -18.87
C CYS A 16 -0.22 1.82 -19.61
N GLY A 17 0.20 1.47 -20.83
CA GLY A 17 -0.37 0.36 -21.59
C GLY A 17 -1.81 0.54 -22.07
N CYS A 18 -2.40 1.74 -21.96
CA CYS A 18 -3.79 2.01 -22.33
C CYS A 18 -3.92 2.81 -23.63
N TYR A 19 -4.98 2.55 -24.41
CA TYR A 19 -5.46 3.46 -25.45
C TYR A 19 -6.23 4.63 -24.81
N LYS A 20 -5.89 5.87 -25.19
CA LYS A 20 -6.54 7.08 -24.66
C LYS A 20 -6.94 8.02 -25.80
N ALA A 21 -7.94 8.85 -25.57
CA ALA A 21 -8.36 9.90 -26.51
C ALA A 21 -7.21 10.89 -26.80
N ASN A 22 -7.20 11.49 -27.98
CA ASN A 22 -6.13 12.38 -28.46
C ASN A 22 -5.88 13.56 -27.49
N GLU A 23 -6.91 14.11 -26.87
CA GLU A 23 -6.79 15.22 -25.90
C GLU A 23 -5.97 14.85 -24.64
N LYS A 24 -5.84 13.55 -24.36
CA LYS A 24 -5.04 13.02 -23.25
C LYS A 24 -3.55 12.93 -23.59
N PHE A 25 -3.14 13.33 -24.79
CA PHE A 25 -1.75 13.43 -25.20
C PHE A 25 -1.40 14.90 -25.47
N SER A 26 -0.17 15.28 -25.13
CA SER A 26 0.39 16.59 -25.53
C SER A 26 0.97 16.49 -26.94
N GLY A 27 1.29 17.60 -27.62
CA GLY A 27 1.96 17.55 -28.94
C GLY A 27 3.24 16.70 -28.90
N LYS A 28 4.11 16.94 -27.91
CA LYS A 28 5.29 16.10 -27.64
C LYS A 28 4.94 14.68 -27.18
N GLY A 29 3.82 14.53 -26.48
CA GLY A 29 3.33 13.23 -25.99
C GLY A 29 2.83 12.30 -27.09
N HIS A 30 2.19 12.84 -28.13
CA HIS A 30 1.78 12.06 -29.30
C HIS A 30 2.98 11.45 -30.02
N ALA A 31 4.02 12.24 -30.26
CA ALA A 31 5.24 11.76 -30.93
C ALA A 31 5.95 10.64 -30.16
N GLN A 32 5.87 10.66 -28.82
CA GLN A 32 6.52 9.66 -27.96
C GLN A 32 5.59 8.51 -27.54
N HIS A 33 4.31 8.55 -27.93
CA HIS A 33 3.28 7.62 -27.45
C HIS A 33 3.14 7.66 -25.92
N ILE A 34 3.22 8.85 -25.32
CA ILE A 34 3.14 9.06 -23.86
C ILE A 34 2.00 10.03 -23.55
N CYS A 35 1.03 9.60 -22.75
CA CYS A 35 -0.08 10.45 -22.34
C CYS A 35 0.37 11.56 -21.36
N LYS A 36 -0.40 12.64 -21.26
CA LYS A 36 -0.09 13.82 -20.40
C LYS A 36 0.18 13.42 -18.95
N SER A 37 -0.59 12.48 -18.39
CA SER A 37 -0.41 12.00 -17.02
C SER A 37 0.95 11.32 -16.82
N CYS A 38 1.33 10.41 -17.72
CA CYS A 38 2.63 9.74 -17.68
C CYS A 38 3.78 10.72 -17.95
N MET A 39 3.60 11.65 -18.89
CA MET A 39 4.60 12.68 -19.17
C MET A 39 4.82 13.62 -17.97
N SER A 40 3.75 13.93 -17.22
CA SER A 40 3.85 14.70 -15.98
C SER A 40 4.54 13.92 -14.86
N ALA A 41 4.29 12.61 -14.76
CA ALA A 41 4.95 11.75 -13.78
C ALA A 41 6.47 11.67 -14.02
N ILE A 42 6.90 11.56 -15.28
CA ILE A 42 8.33 11.56 -15.67
C ILE A 42 8.98 12.91 -15.33
N ARG A 43 8.31 14.03 -15.62
CA ARG A 43 8.82 15.38 -15.29
C ARG A 43 8.97 15.64 -13.80
N ASN A 44 8.20 14.93 -12.97
CA ASN A 44 8.26 15.06 -11.52
C ASN A 44 9.32 14.15 -10.87
N GLY A 45 10.34 13.74 -11.62
CA GLY A 45 11.50 13.01 -11.09
C GLY A 45 11.36 11.49 -11.03
N LYS A 46 10.37 10.88 -11.69
CA LYS A 46 10.28 9.41 -11.82
C LYS A 46 11.09 8.94 -13.04
N ASN A 47 12.16 8.17 -12.82
CA ASN A 47 13.00 7.61 -13.89
C ASN A 47 12.22 6.63 -14.78
N GLN A 48 12.51 6.62 -16.08
CA GLN A 48 11.87 5.75 -17.07
C GLN A 48 12.08 4.25 -16.78
N GLU A 49 13.22 3.93 -16.17
CA GLU A 49 13.64 2.61 -15.71
C GLU A 49 12.74 2.07 -14.57
N ASP A 50 12.27 2.96 -13.68
CA ASP A 50 11.43 2.63 -12.52
C ASP A 50 9.99 2.28 -12.94
N ILE A 51 9.52 2.88 -14.04
CA ILE A 51 8.16 2.66 -14.54
C ILE A 51 8.03 1.30 -15.25
N LEU A 52 9.13 0.65 -15.62
CA LEU A 52 9.13 -0.66 -16.28
C LEU A 52 9.19 -1.83 -15.28
N ARG A 53 9.58 -1.60 -14.01
CA ARG A 53 9.65 -2.66 -13.00
C ARG A 53 8.39 -2.80 -12.15
N GLU A 54 7.52 -1.79 -12.10
CA GLU A 54 6.22 -1.95 -11.45
C GLU A 54 5.29 -2.79 -12.34
N PRO A 55 4.81 -3.97 -11.86
CA PRO A 55 3.60 -4.54 -12.39
C PRO A 55 2.55 -3.43 -12.34
N LEU A 56 1.87 -3.21 -13.48
CA LEU A 56 0.72 -2.33 -13.64
C LEU A 56 0.17 -1.86 -12.29
N HIS A 57 0.33 -0.58 -11.95
CA HIS A 57 -0.51 0.05 -10.93
C HIS A 57 -1.94 0.09 -11.51
N VAL A 58 -2.57 -1.08 -11.65
CA VAL A 58 -3.97 -1.24 -11.30
C VAL A 58 -4.07 -0.56 -9.95
N SER A 59 -4.88 0.49 -9.85
CA SER A 59 -5.20 1.07 -8.55
C SER A 59 -5.81 -0.06 -7.73
N ARG A 60 -4.98 -0.80 -7.00
CA ARG A 60 -5.44 -1.84 -6.07
C ARG A 60 -6.32 -1.09 -5.11
N GLU A 61 -7.61 -1.43 -5.14
CA GLU A 61 -8.59 -0.77 -4.31
C GLU A 61 -8.21 -1.04 -2.86
N THR A 62 -7.83 0.02 -2.15
CA THR A 62 -7.55 -0.07 -0.72
C THR A 62 -8.82 -0.45 0.02
N MET A 63 -8.78 -1.45 0.90
CA MET A 63 -9.94 -1.84 1.67
C MET A 63 -9.94 -1.25 3.09
N PRO A 64 -11.07 -0.70 3.55
CA PRO A 64 -11.21 -0.23 4.92
C PRO A 64 -11.16 -1.42 5.90
N PHE A 65 -10.54 -1.22 7.05
CA PHE A 65 -10.52 -2.19 8.16
C PHE A 65 -11.91 -2.76 8.48
N LYS A 66 -12.93 -1.89 8.44
CA LYS A 66 -14.34 -2.25 8.69
C LYS A 66 -14.86 -3.37 7.79
N LYS A 67 -14.36 -3.47 6.56
CA LYS A 67 -14.76 -4.48 5.57
C LYS A 67 -14.09 -5.84 5.76
N LEU A 68 -13.04 -5.92 6.58
CA LEU A 68 -12.40 -7.20 6.86
C LEU A 68 -13.39 -8.13 7.56
N ASP A 69 -13.40 -9.40 7.19
CA ASP A 69 -14.15 -10.43 7.90
C ASP A 69 -13.49 -10.78 9.24
N LYS A 70 -14.08 -11.73 9.97
CA LYS A 70 -13.62 -12.10 11.31
C LYS A 70 -12.25 -12.79 11.28
N GLU A 71 -11.98 -13.60 10.26
CA GLU A 71 -10.75 -14.35 10.08
C GLU A 71 -9.63 -13.39 9.66
N GLU A 72 -9.87 -12.53 8.66
CA GLU A 72 -8.93 -11.51 8.23
C GLU A 72 -8.55 -10.56 9.38
N LYS A 73 -9.52 -10.16 10.21
CA LYS A 73 -9.25 -9.37 11.44
C LYS A 73 -8.42 -10.14 12.46
N ALA A 74 -8.59 -11.45 12.56
CA ALA A 74 -7.81 -12.28 13.48
C ALA A 74 -6.36 -12.41 13.00
N VAL A 75 -6.15 -12.59 11.70
CA VAL A 75 -4.82 -12.61 11.06
C VAL A 75 -4.13 -11.26 11.24
N LEU A 76 -4.81 -10.15 10.94
CA LEU A 76 -4.25 -8.82 11.14
C LEU A 76 -3.88 -8.56 12.61
N LYS A 77 -4.72 -8.99 13.55
CA LYS A 77 -4.41 -8.92 14.98
C LYS A 77 -3.16 -9.70 15.33
N ALA A 78 -3.00 -10.91 14.78
CA ALA A 78 -1.83 -11.75 15.01
C ALA A 78 -0.55 -11.06 14.49
N PHE A 79 -0.57 -10.49 13.29
CA PHE A 79 0.55 -9.70 12.75
C PHE A 79 0.88 -8.50 13.64
N VAL A 80 -0.12 -7.73 14.08
CA VAL A 80 0.12 -6.59 14.97
C VAL A 80 0.80 -7.04 16.26
N SER A 81 0.34 -8.15 16.85
CA SER A 81 0.94 -8.69 18.08
C SER A 81 2.35 -9.22 17.85
N GLU A 82 2.61 -9.95 16.77
CA GLU A 82 3.93 -10.49 16.44
C GLU A 82 4.96 -9.38 16.23
N VAL A 83 4.64 -8.42 15.36
CA VAL A 83 5.55 -7.30 15.03
C VAL A 83 5.77 -6.41 16.26
N THR A 84 4.73 -6.15 17.05
CA THR A 84 4.87 -5.39 18.31
C THR A 84 5.77 -6.13 19.30
N THR A 85 5.64 -7.45 19.39
CA THR A 85 6.46 -8.27 20.29
C THR A 85 7.92 -8.27 19.82
N GLY A 86 8.18 -8.46 18.53
CA GLY A 86 9.53 -8.37 17.96
C GLY A 86 10.17 -7.01 18.26
N PHE A 87 9.45 -5.93 17.97
CA PHE A 87 9.93 -4.57 18.25
C PHE A 87 10.27 -4.37 19.74
N TRP A 88 9.43 -4.85 20.65
CA TRP A 88 9.66 -4.77 22.09
C TRP A 88 10.89 -5.58 22.53
N GLN A 89 11.05 -6.80 22.03
CA GLN A 89 12.18 -7.67 22.39
C GLN A 89 13.52 -7.07 21.90
N GLU A 90 13.54 -6.49 20.70
CA GLU A 90 14.76 -5.92 20.12
C GLU A 90 15.13 -4.56 20.72
N ASN A 91 14.16 -3.67 20.90
CA ASN A 91 14.43 -2.27 21.26
C ASN A 91 14.18 -1.99 22.76
N ARG A 92 13.42 -2.85 23.45
CA ARG A 92 12.94 -2.65 24.83
C ARG A 92 12.22 -1.31 25.02
N GLN A 93 11.50 -0.89 23.98
CA GLN A 93 10.82 0.40 23.91
C GLN A 93 9.39 0.26 23.37
N ILE A 94 8.50 1.14 23.83
CA ILE A 94 7.14 1.23 23.30
C ILE A 94 7.19 1.99 21.96
N PRO A 95 6.72 1.39 20.85
CA PRO A 95 6.73 2.07 19.55
C PRO A 95 5.82 3.30 19.59
N PHE A 96 6.39 4.48 19.34
CA PHE A 96 5.70 5.76 19.34
C PHE A 96 6.10 6.60 18.12
N ALA A 97 5.22 7.54 17.71
CA ALA A 97 5.45 8.47 16.60
C ALA A 97 6.01 7.83 15.30
N GLU A 98 7.29 8.04 15.00
CA GLU A 98 7.96 7.55 13.79
C GLU A 98 8.06 6.03 13.80
N SER A 99 8.55 5.43 14.88
CA SER A 99 8.65 3.96 15.02
C SER A 99 7.28 3.28 14.92
N PHE A 100 6.23 3.92 15.46
CA PHE A 100 4.86 3.42 15.27
C PHE A 100 4.39 3.53 13.81
N SER A 101 4.79 4.59 13.10
CA SER A 101 4.45 4.79 11.70
C SER A 101 5.17 3.80 10.79
N GLU A 102 6.43 3.47 11.08
CA GLU A 102 7.19 2.42 10.40
C GLU A 102 6.61 1.04 10.67
N LEU A 103 6.33 0.72 11.93
CA LEU A 103 5.69 -0.52 12.33
C LEU A 103 4.33 -0.71 11.63
N LYS A 104 3.52 0.34 11.54
CA LYS A 104 2.26 0.33 10.79
C LYS A 104 2.47 0.06 9.30
N LYS A 105 3.44 0.75 8.66
CA LYS A 105 3.74 0.55 7.24
C LYS A 105 4.20 -0.87 6.97
N TYR A 106 5.04 -1.41 7.84
CA TYR A 106 5.51 -2.80 7.77
C TYR A 106 4.32 -3.78 7.83
N ILE A 107 3.45 -3.66 8.84
CA ILE A 107 2.29 -4.54 8.98
C ILE A 107 1.35 -4.45 7.76
N ILE A 108 1.07 -3.24 7.26
CA ILE A 108 0.21 -3.07 6.07
C ILE A 108 0.85 -3.72 4.84
N GLY A 109 2.17 -3.57 4.66
CA GLY A 109 2.90 -4.18 3.56
C GLY A 109 2.87 -5.70 3.63
N THR A 110 3.24 -6.28 4.77
CA THR A 110 3.22 -7.73 4.99
C THR A 110 1.81 -8.29 4.84
N PHE A 111 0.77 -7.59 5.31
CA PHE A 111 -0.61 -8.03 5.13
C PHE A 111 -1.08 -8.00 3.66
N ASP A 112 -0.62 -7.01 2.87
CA ASP A 112 -0.88 -6.98 1.42
C ASP A 112 -0.18 -8.12 0.69
N GLU A 113 1.03 -8.48 1.09
CA GLU A 113 1.79 -9.59 0.52
C GLU A 113 1.16 -10.95 0.86
N GLU A 114 0.79 -11.17 2.13
CA GLU A 114 0.30 -12.46 2.63
C GLU A 114 -1.18 -12.69 2.33
N CYS A 115 -2.02 -11.66 2.45
CA CYS A 115 -3.46 -11.77 2.24
C CYS A 115 -3.93 -11.23 0.88
N GLY A 116 -3.05 -10.59 0.11
CA GLY A 116 -3.43 -9.92 -1.14
C GLY A 116 -4.31 -8.68 -0.93
N ILE A 117 -4.35 -8.17 0.30
CA ILE A 117 -5.25 -7.14 0.76
C ILE A 117 -4.48 -5.85 1.10
N LEU A 118 -4.67 -4.83 0.26
CA LEU A 118 -4.12 -3.51 0.55
C LEU A 118 -5.03 -2.76 1.53
N LEU A 119 -4.62 -2.67 2.79
CA LEU A 119 -5.38 -1.93 3.79
C LEU A 119 -5.32 -0.42 3.55
N LYS A 120 -6.46 0.25 3.75
CA LYS A 120 -6.54 1.70 3.73
C LYS A 120 -5.95 2.28 5.01
N ASP A 121 -4.89 3.09 4.88
CA ASP A 121 -4.29 3.82 6.01
C ASP A 121 -5.15 5.03 6.41
N ASP A 122 -6.24 4.76 7.12
CA ASP A 122 -7.11 5.77 7.70
C ASP A 122 -7.03 5.81 9.24
N ALA A 123 -7.70 6.80 9.83
CA ALA A 123 -7.70 7.00 11.27
C ALA A 123 -8.24 5.80 12.03
N GLU A 124 -9.14 5.02 11.41
CA GLU A 124 -9.73 3.84 12.03
C GLU A 124 -8.71 2.70 12.12
N LEU A 125 -8.02 2.38 11.03
CA LEU A 125 -6.95 1.38 11.05
C LEU A 125 -5.84 1.80 12.01
N LYS A 126 -5.49 3.10 12.03
CA LYS A 126 -4.52 3.65 12.98
C LYS A 126 -4.94 3.42 14.44
N ASN A 127 -6.18 3.73 14.80
CA ASN A 127 -6.70 3.53 16.16
C ASN A 127 -6.73 2.04 16.55
N TYR A 128 -7.09 1.16 15.60
CA TYR A 128 -7.05 -0.28 15.78
C TYR A 128 -5.62 -0.76 16.09
N PHE A 129 -4.63 -0.36 15.30
CA PHE A 129 -3.22 -0.69 15.56
C PHE A 129 -2.75 -0.17 16.90
N GLN A 130 -3.01 1.10 17.23
CA GLN A 130 -2.63 1.67 18.52
C GLN A 130 -3.21 0.85 19.69
N THR A 131 -4.50 0.52 19.63
CA THR A 131 -5.18 -0.27 20.67
C THR A 131 -4.54 -1.64 20.84
N HIS A 132 -4.24 -2.33 19.73
CA HIS A 132 -3.65 -3.67 19.78
C HIS A 132 -2.17 -3.68 20.15
N THR A 133 -1.40 -2.70 19.72
CA THR A 133 -0.02 -2.49 20.17
C THR A 133 0.00 -2.26 21.68
N ILE A 134 -0.80 -1.33 22.21
CA ILE A 134 -0.89 -1.08 23.66
C ILE A 134 -1.30 -2.34 24.42
N THR A 135 -2.30 -3.08 23.92
CA THR A 135 -2.75 -4.33 24.54
C THR A 135 -1.64 -5.38 24.57
N THR A 136 -0.86 -5.50 23.49
CA THR A 136 0.26 -6.45 23.39
C THR A 136 1.38 -6.06 24.34
N ILE A 137 1.80 -4.78 24.35
CA ILE A 137 2.82 -4.27 25.28
C ILE A 137 2.40 -4.47 26.73
N ASN A 138 1.15 -4.15 27.08
CA ASN A 138 0.64 -4.35 28.44
C ASN A 138 0.64 -5.82 28.87
N LYS A 139 0.42 -6.75 27.92
CA LYS A 139 0.52 -8.19 28.19
C LYS A 139 1.98 -8.58 28.48
N LEU A 140 2.91 -8.17 27.62
CA LEU A 140 4.35 -8.44 27.79
C LEU A 140 4.90 -7.88 29.11
N LEU A 141 4.52 -6.65 29.46
CA LEU A 141 4.90 -6.03 30.74
C LEU A 141 4.38 -6.81 31.94
N LYS A 142 3.15 -7.33 31.88
CA LYS A 142 2.57 -8.13 32.97
C LYS A 142 3.29 -9.48 33.12
N GLU A 143 3.59 -10.14 32.01
CA GLU A 143 4.32 -11.42 31.98
C GLU A 143 5.73 -11.24 32.58
N GLU A 144 6.44 -10.18 32.21
CA GLU A 144 7.75 -9.86 32.78
C GLU A 144 7.70 -9.55 34.27
N ILE A 145 6.66 -8.84 34.74
CA ILE A 145 6.48 -8.57 36.17
C ILE A 145 6.23 -9.88 36.94
N SER A 146 5.44 -10.81 36.40
CA SER A 146 5.22 -12.10 37.04
C SER A 146 6.47 -12.98 37.09
N GLU A 147 7.25 -13.05 36.01
CA GLU A 147 8.48 -13.86 35.96
C GLU A 147 9.56 -13.38 36.95
N ASN A 148 9.55 -12.09 37.29
CA ASN A 148 10.49 -11.52 38.26
C ASN A 148 10.02 -11.64 39.73
N GLN A 149 8.83 -12.19 39.98
CA GLN A 149 8.26 -12.36 41.33
C GLN A 149 8.29 -13.82 41.84
N ASP A 150 8.61 -14.78 40.98
CA ASP A 150 8.88 -16.20 41.31
C ASP A 150 10.38 -16.46 41.57
#